data_AF-A0AAD4JRD7-F1
#
_entry.id   AF-A0AAD4JRD7-F1
#
_cell.length_a   1.000
_cell.length_b   1.000
_cell.length_c   1.000
_cell.angle_alpha   90.00
_cell.angle_beta   90.00
_cell.angle_gamma   90.00
#
_symmetry.space_group_name_H-M   'P 1'
#
loop_
_entity.id
_entity.type
_entity.pdbx_description
1 polymer ?
#
loop_
_entity_poly.entity_id
_entity_poly.type
_entity_poly.pdbx_seq_one_letter_code
_entity_poly.pdbx_strand_id
1 'polypeptide(L)'
;NYRSRMNKEQCNAAVKRSWNMICNGECPEDMTSKYSAYMLKDGEPYSVFSMEKKPQHYLVFFRSEPISNCKTLEFVNSTFFRCLGGVGKPKPLEYPRSKLTCINYSFRMADELVSYCTSRYLPGNEFSAILYAEFDETTNEKIKGHSCSSCLNIHAWVLILIGLISLLVILRLR
;
A
#
# COMPACT_ATOMS: atom_id res chain seq x y z
N ASN A 1 -31.93 -12.22 -10.74
CA ASN A 1 -31.31 -10.93 -10.32
C ASN A 1 -29.81 -11.02 -10.41
N TYR A 2 -29.23 -10.53 -11.51
CA TYR A 2 -27.77 -10.47 -11.69
C TYR A 2 -27.20 -9.40 -10.75
N ARG A 3 -26.60 -9.81 -9.63
CA ARG A 3 -25.76 -8.96 -8.79
C ARG A 3 -24.49 -8.63 -9.58
N SER A 4 -24.38 -7.41 -10.11
CA SER A 4 -23.23 -6.99 -10.90
C SER A 4 -22.24 -6.19 -10.06
N ARG A 5 -20.95 -6.34 -10.37
CA ARG A 5 -19.90 -5.44 -9.89
C ARG A 5 -20.17 -4.03 -10.42
N MET A 6 -19.87 -3.01 -9.61
CA MET A 6 -19.96 -1.63 -10.07
C MET A 6 -18.91 -1.38 -11.16
N ASN A 7 -19.24 -0.50 -12.11
CA ASN A 7 -18.23 -0.04 -13.06
C ASN A 7 -17.18 0.84 -12.36
N LYS A 8 -16.05 1.09 -13.04
CA LYS A 8 -14.90 1.81 -12.46
C LYS A 8 -15.26 3.22 -11.99
N GLU A 9 -16.06 3.96 -12.75
CA GLU A 9 -16.43 5.35 -12.43
C GLU A 9 -17.34 5.43 -11.20
N GLN A 10 -18.37 4.60 -11.16
CA GLN A 10 -19.29 4.50 -10.02
C GLN A 10 -18.55 4.06 -8.76
N CYS A 11 -17.63 3.10 -8.91
CA CYS A 11 -16.80 2.62 -7.81
C CYS A 11 -15.93 3.74 -7.25
N ASN A 12 -15.19 4.46 -8.12
CA ASN A 12 -14.37 5.60 -7.73
C ASN A 12 -15.19 6.70 -7.03
N ALA A 13 -16.38 7.02 -7.54
CA ALA A 13 -17.26 8.00 -6.92
C ALA A 13 -17.77 7.56 -5.54
N ALA A 14 -18.07 6.26 -5.38
CA ALA A 14 -18.53 5.71 -4.10
C ALA A 14 -17.45 5.76 -3.02
N VAL A 15 -16.18 5.56 -3.39
CA VAL A 15 -15.06 5.52 -2.45
C VAL A 15 -14.42 6.87 -2.16
N LYS A 16 -14.65 7.92 -2.97
CA LYS A 16 -14.09 9.27 -2.84
C LYS A 16 -14.63 10.03 -1.61
N ARG A 17 -14.33 9.51 -0.42
CA ARG A 17 -14.76 9.98 0.90
C ARG A 17 -13.67 9.63 1.93
N SER A 18 -13.86 10.08 3.16
CA SER A 18 -13.04 9.69 4.30
C SER A 18 -13.54 8.38 4.89
N TRP A 19 -12.60 7.50 5.24
CA TRP A 19 -12.83 6.18 5.79
C TRP A 19 -12.04 6.03 7.08
N ASN A 20 -12.69 5.66 8.17
CA ASN A 20 -12.06 5.50 9.48
C ASN A 20 -11.75 4.03 9.72
N MET A 21 -10.53 3.75 10.19
CA MET A 21 -10.10 2.40 10.49
C MET A 21 -10.97 1.83 11.61
N ILE A 22 -11.49 0.63 11.36
CA ILE A 22 -12.19 -0.18 12.35
C ILE A 22 -11.18 -1.12 13.02
N CYS A 23 -10.38 -1.78 12.18
CA CYS A 23 -9.46 -2.81 12.60
C CYS A 23 -8.39 -3.07 11.53
N ASN A 24 -7.38 -3.85 11.89
CA ASN A 24 -6.43 -4.47 10.99
C ASN A 24 -6.13 -5.89 11.49
N GLY A 25 -5.47 -6.69 10.66
CA GLY A 25 -5.09 -8.06 11.02
C GLY A 25 -4.41 -8.76 9.86
N GLU A 26 -4.21 -10.06 10.03
CA GLU A 26 -3.65 -10.96 9.02
C GLU A 26 -4.75 -11.90 8.53
N CYS A 27 -4.79 -12.14 7.22
CA CYS A 27 -5.80 -12.98 6.60
C CYS A 27 -5.60 -14.44 7.04
N PRO A 28 -6.59 -15.07 7.69
CA PRO A 28 -6.45 -16.45 8.17
C PRO A 28 -6.57 -17.47 7.03
N GLU A 29 -5.96 -18.64 7.21
CA GLU A 29 -5.88 -19.71 6.22
C GLU A 29 -7.27 -20.14 5.68
N ASP A 30 -8.27 -20.26 6.55
CA ASP A 30 -9.62 -20.68 6.18
C ASP A 30 -10.29 -19.70 5.19
N MET A 31 -10.02 -18.40 5.33
CA MET A 31 -10.51 -17.37 4.41
C MET A 31 -9.89 -17.49 3.03
N THR A 32 -8.62 -17.88 2.95
CA THR A 32 -7.93 -18.06 1.66
C THR A 32 -8.53 -19.21 0.86
N SER A 33 -8.89 -20.29 1.56
CA SER A 33 -9.54 -21.46 0.96
C SER A 33 -10.96 -21.11 0.48
N LYS A 34 -11.73 -20.43 1.32
CA LYS A 34 -13.14 -20.08 1.06
C LYS A 34 -13.31 -19.02 -0.02
N TYR A 35 -12.40 -18.06 -0.11
CA TYR A 35 -12.44 -16.96 -1.07
C TYR A 35 -11.26 -17.00 -2.06
N SER A 36 -10.87 -18.20 -2.49
CA SER A 36 -9.74 -18.44 -3.39
C SER A 36 -9.77 -17.61 -4.69
N ALA A 37 -10.96 -17.31 -5.21
CA ALA A 37 -11.15 -16.44 -6.37
C ALA A 37 -10.66 -14.98 -6.18
N TYR A 38 -10.44 -14.55 -4.94
CA TYR A 38 -10.03 -13.21 -4.55
C TYR A 38 -8.52 -13.10 -4.28
N MET A 39 -7.73 -14.13 -4.63
CA MET A 39 -6.26 -14.14 -4.55
C MET A 39 -5.73 -13.73 -3.16
N LEU A 40 -6.46 -14.07 -2.10
CA LEU A 40 -6.01 -13.88 -0.72
C LEU A 40 -4.85 -14.84 -0.45
N LYS A 41 -3.88 -14.39 0.34
CA LYS A 41 -2.80 -15.23 0.85
C LYS A 41 -2.90 -15.36 2.36
N ASP A 42 -2.51 -16.51 2.88
CA ASP A 42 -2.47 -16.73 4.33
C ASP A 42 -1.40 -15.82 4.94
N GLY A 43 -1.70 -15.25 6.11
CA GLY A 43 -0.88 -14.24 6.76
C GLY A 43 -0.84 -12.87 6.06
N GLU A 44 -1.61 -12.66 4.98
CA GLU A 44 -1.58 -11.40 4.25
C GLU A 44 -2.18 -10.25 5.09
N PRO A 45 -1.47 -9.13 5.29
CA PRO A 45 -1.99 -8.04 6.10
C PRO A 45 -3.18 -7.37 5.39
N TYR A 46 -4.23 -7.12 6.17
CA TYR A 46 -5.38 -6.35 5.74
C TYR A 46 -5.79 -5.31 6.78
N SER A 47 -6.50 -4.30 6.33
CA SER A 47 -7.11 -3.27 7.16
C SER A 47 -8.53 -3.01 6.71
N VAL A 48 -9.44 -2.86 7.65
CA VAL A 48 -10.84 -2.55 7.36
C VAL A 48 -11.20 -1.18 7.85
N PHE A 49 -11.85 -0.42 6.99
CA PHE A 49 -12.33 0.93 7.26
C PHE A 49 -13.83 1.03 7.04
N SER A 50 -14.49 1.94 7.75
CA SER A 50 -15.89 2.31 7.54
C SER A 50 -16.07 3.79 7.33
N MET A 51 -17.19 4.18 6.71
CA MET A 51 -17.61 5.58 6.68
C MET A 51 -18.35 5.93 7.97
N GLU A 52 -18.04 7.08 8.57
CA GLU A 52 -18.70 7.54 9.81
C GLU A 52 -20.23 7.63 9.67
N LYS A 53 -20.72 8.19 8.56
CA LYS A 53 -22.16 8.33 8.28
C LYS A 53 -22.81 7.04 7.75
N LYS A 54 -22.02 6.03 7.37
CA LYS A 54 -22.48 4.77 6.79
C LYS A 54 -21.64 3.61 7.36
N PRO A 55 -21.88 3.22 8.63
CA PRO A 55 -21.03 2.25 9.32
C PRO A 55 -21.05 0.85 8.69
N GLN A 56 -22.07 0.52 7.89
CA GLN A 56 -22.18 -0.74 7.13
C GLN A 56 -21.54 -0.69 5.72
N HIS A 57 -20.84 0.40 5.40
CA HIS A 57 -20.01 0.48 4.21
C HIS A 57 -18.57 0.15 4.61
N TYR A 58 -18.01 -0.90 4.02
CA TYR A 58 -16.65 -1.33 4.32
C TYR A 58 -15.70 -1.08 3.16
N LEU A 59 -14.49 -0.64 3.49
CA LEU A 59 -13.33 -0.65 2.61
C LEU A 59 -12.32 -1.62 3.22
N VAL A 60 -12.04 -2.71 2.51
CA VAL A 60 -11.01 -3.68 2.86
C VAL A 60 -9.77 -3.39 2.02
N PHE A 61 -8.65 -3.14 2.68
CA PHE A 61 -7.39 -2.79 2.07
C PHE A 61 -6.37 -3.88 2.38
N PHE A 62 -5.95 -4.62 1.36
CA PHE A 62 -4.97 -5.71 1.46
C PHE A 62 -3.56 -5.25 1.09
N ARG A 63 -2.55 -5.98 1.58
CA ARG A 63 -1.14 -5.90 1.14
C ARG A 63 -0.45 -4.56 1.40
N SER A 64 -0.77 -3.89 2.51
CA SER A 64 -0.06 -2.65 2.86
C SER A 64 0.12 -2.45 4.35
N GLU A 65 1.36 -2.62 4.81
CA GLU A 65 1.77 -2.29 6.17
C GLU A 65 1.66 -0.78 6.48
N PRO A 66 1.99 0.17 5.57
CA PRO A 66 1.76 1.59 5.86
C PRO A 66 0.31 1.94 6.18
N ILE A 67 -0.66 1.18 5.64
CA ILE A 67 -2.09 1.40 5.85
C ILE A 67 -2.55 0.90 7.22
N SER A 68 -1.91 -0.13 7.79
CA SER A 68 -2.32 -0.69 9.09
C SER A 68 -2.18 0.31 10.24
N ASN A 69 -1.33 1.33 10.09
CA ASN A 69 -1.15 2.41 11.06
C ASN A 69 -2.01 3.65 10.78
N CYS A 70 -2.88 3.60 9.77
CA CYS A 70 -3.64 4.75 9.31
C CYS A 70 -5.01 4.87 10.00
N LYS A 71 -5.23 5.89 10.83
CA LYS A 71 -6.54 6.05 11.50
C LYS A 71 -7.67 6.43 10.56
N THR A 72 -7.40 7.35 9.63
CA THR A 72 -8.39 7.80 8.66
C THR A 72 -7.75 7.87 7.29
N LEU A 73 -8.34 7.16 6.34
CA LEU A 73 -7.92 7.14 4.96
C LEU A 73 -8.83 8.06 4.13
N GLU A 74 -8.26 9.08 3.51
CA GLU A 74 -8.94 9.92 2.54
C GLU A 74 -8.61 9.44 1.13
N PHE A 75 -9.65 9.07 0.39
CA PHE A 75 -9.55 8.53 -0.95
C PHE A 75 -9.51 9.67 -1.97
N VAL A 76 -8.38 9.88 -2.65
CA VAL A 76 -8.25 10.90 -3.70
C VAL A 76 -8.62 10.30 -5.05
N ASN A 77 -8.00 9.16 -5.39
CA ASN A 77 -8.31 8.35 -6.56
C ASN A 77 -7.88 6.89 -6.30
N SER A 78 -8.09 5.99 -7.28
CA SER A 78 -7.86 4.55 -7.09
C SER A 78 -6.43 4.17 -6.72
N THR A 79 -5.45 5.02 -7.02
CA THR A 79 -4.02 4.78 -6.79
C THR A 79 -3.40 5.74 -5.78
N PHE A 80 -4.10 6.77 -5.33
CA PHE A 80 -3.56 7.80 -4.44
C PHE A 80 -4.49 8.09 -3.27
N PHE A 81 -3.91 8.07 -2.07
CA PHE A 81 -4.59 8.16 -0.80
C PHE A 81 -3.87 9.13 0.11
N ARG A 82 -4.60 9.69 1.08
CA ARG A 82 -4.01 10.47 2.16
C ARG A 82 -4.34 9.80 3.47
N CYS A 83 -3.31 9.44 4.21
CA CYS A 83 -3.47 8.95 5.55
C CYS A 83 -3.49 10.11 6.55
N LEU A 84 -4.56 10.19 7.32
CA LEU A 84 -4.80 11.17 8.38
C LEU A 84 -4.76 10.44 9.73
N GLY A 85 -4.18 11.08 10.75
CA GLY A 85 -4.23 10.59 12.13
C GLY A 85 -3.00 9.82 12.65
N GLY A 86 -1.84 9.99 12.01
CA GLY A 86 -0.53 9.79 12.66
C GLY A 86 -0.08 11.06 13.40
N VAL A 87 0.96 10.98 14.24
CA VAL A 87 1.61 12.17 14.81
C VAL A 87 2.24 12.97 13.66
N GLY A 88 1.59 14.05 13.23
CA GLY A 88 2.10 14.94 12.17
C GLY A 88 1.11 15.27 11.05
N LYS A 89 1.65 15.69 9.91
CA LYS A 89 0.89 16.10 8.72
C LYS A 89 0.30 14.88 7.98
N PRO A 90 -0.78 15.05 7.20
CA PRO A 90 -1.29 14.02 6.28
C PRO A 90 -0.17 13.37 5.46
N LYS A 91 -0.06 12.04 5.50
CA LYS A 91 0.95 11.29 4.75
C LYS A 91 0.35 10.83 3.42
N PRO A 92 0.89 11.22 2.25
CA PRO A 92 0.46 10.68 0.98
C PRO A 92 0.89 9.22 0.85
N LEU A 93 0.01 8.38 0.29
CA LEU A 93 0.27 6.98 -0.02
C LEU A 93 -0.12 6.72 -1.48
N GLU A 94 0.81 6.16 -2.24
CA GLU A 94 0.63 5.89 -3.66
C GLU A 94 0.80 4.40 -3.94
N TYR A 95 -0.18 3.83 -4.66
CA TYR A 95 -0.21 2.43 -5.08
C TYR A 95 -0.54 2.39 -6.58
N PRO A 96 0.44 2.61 -7.47
CA PRO A 96 0.20 2.76 -8.91
C PRO A 96 -0.46 1.54 -9.56
N ARG A 97 -0.22 0.35 -9.00
CA ARG A 97 -0.75 -0.93 -9.48
C ARG A 97 -1.89 -1.48 -8.60
N SER A 98 -2.51 -0.62 -7.80
CA SER A 98 -3.63 -1.07 -6.97
C SER A 98 -4.85 -1.45 -7.80
N LYS A 99 -5.56 -2.48 -7.32
CA LYS A 99 -6.80 -2.96 -7.93
C LYS A 99 -7.96 -2.74 -6.97
N LEU A 100 -8.86 -1.82 -7.33
CA LEU A 100 -10.09 -1.55 -6.60
C LEU A 100 -11.28 -2.28 -7.24
N THR A 101 -12.06 -2.99 -6.43
CA THR A 101 -13.33 -3.61 -6.80
C THR A 101 -14.42 -3.15 -5.85
N CYS A 102 -15.52 -2.60 -6.36
CA CYS A 102 -16.68 -2.23 -5.55
C CYS A 102 -17.87 -3.18 -5.76
N ILE A 103 -18.52 -3.49 -4.67
CA ILE A 103 -19.66 -4.39 -4.55
C ILE A 103 -20.75 -3.64 -3.80
N ASN A 104 -21.90 -3.41 -4.45
CA ASN A 104 -23.04 -2.65 -3.91
C ASN A 104 -24.12 -3.54 -3.28
N TYR A 105 -23.70 -4.65 -2.68
CA TYR A 105 -24.55 -5.59 -1.97
C TYR A 105 -23.74 -6.26 -0.86
N SER A 106 -24.43 -6.92 0.07
CA SER A 106 -23.77 -7.65 1.15
C SER A 106 -22.79 -8.69 0.63
N PHE A 107 -21.53 -8.51 1.02
CA PHE A 107 -20.41 -9.32 0.61
C PHE A 107 -19.78 -9.97 1.84
N ARG A 108 -20.15 -11.24 2.03
CA ARG A 108 -19.82 -12.06 3.19
C ARG A 108 -18.34 -12.08 3.57
N MET A 109 -17.43 -12.00 2.59
CA MET A 109 -15.99 -11.95 2.86
C MET A 109 -15.61 -10.72 3.70
N ALA A 110 -16.19 -9.54 3.40
CA ALA A 110 -15.91 -8.34 4.15
C ALA A 110 -16.46 -8.43 5.58
N ASP A 111 -17.68 -8.95 5.73
CA ASP A 111 -18.30 -9.18 7.04
C ASP A 111 -17.48 -10.14 7.91
N GLU A 112 -16.97 -11.22 7.31
CA GLU A 112 -16.13 -12.21 7.99
C GLU A 112 -14.77 -11.63 8.38
N LEU A 113 -14.11 -10.85 7.50
CA LEU A 113 -12.86 -10.16 7.83
C LEU A 113 -13.04 -9.17 8.99
N VAL A 114 -14.13 -8.40 8.99
CA VAL A 114 -14.44 -7.51 10.10
C VAL A 114 -14.68 -8.30 11.39
N SER A 115 -15.40 -9.42 11.30
CA SER A 115 -15.66 -10.27 12.46
C SER A 115 -14.37 -10.86 13.03
N TYR A 116 -13.44 -11.28 12.17
CA TYR A 116 -12.14 -11.80 12.56
C TYR A 116 -11.30 -10.76 13.32
N CYS A 117 -11.07 -9.58 12.74
CA CYS A 117 -10.20 -8.58 13.37
C CYS A 117 -10.83 -7.88 14.59
N THR A 118 -12.16 -7.79 14.68
CA THR A 118 -12.84 -7.12 15.81
C THR A 118 -13.27 -8.08 16.91
N SER A 119 -13.27 -9.39 16.63
CA SER A 119 -13.89 -10.42 17.49
C SER A 119 -15.36 -10.14 17.81
N ARG A 120 -16.07 -9.45 16.90
CA ARG A 120 -17.49 -9.08 17.05
C ARG A 120 -18.26 -9.37 15.78
N TYR A 121 -19.46 -9.90 15.94
CA TYR A 121 -20.40 -10.01 14.82
C TYR A 121 -21.02 -8.64 14.56
N LEU A 122 -20.78 -8.08 13.37
CA LEU A 122 -21.42 -6.85 12.92
C LEU A 122 -22.58 -7.17 11.96
N PRO A 123 -23.59 -6.30 11.87
CA PRO A 123 -24.64 -6.44 10.85
C PRO A 123 -24.01 -6.49 9.45
N GLY A 124 -24.60 -7.30 8.58
CA GLY A 124 -24.12 -7.50 7.22
C GLY A 124 -24.00 -6.17 6.47
N ASN A 125 -22.95 -6.05 5.68
CA ASN A 125 -22.65 -4.81 4.99
C ASN A 125 -23.63 -4.52 3.83
N GLU A 126 -23.77 -3.25 3.47
CA GLU A 126 -24.55 -2.82 2.30
C GLU A 126 -23.66 -2.56 1.08
N PHE A 127 -22.38 -2.30 1.33
CA PHE A 127 -21.37 -1.98 0.34
C PHE A 127 -19.99 -2.47 0.79
N SER A 128 -19.22 -3.01 -0.16
CA SER A 128 -17.80 -3.30 0.02
C SER A 128 -16.98 -2.69 -1.10
N ALA A 129 -15.92 -1.99 -0.73
CA ALA A 129 -14.79 -1.74 -1.59
C ALA A 129 -13.66 -2.68 -1.16
N ILE A 130 -13.06 -3.38 -2.12
CA ILE A 130 -11.92 -4.26 -1.90
C ILE A 130 -10.76 -3.69 -2.70
N LEU A 131 -9.67 -3.38 -2.03
CA LEU A 131 -8.49 -2.83 -2.64
C LEU A 131 -7.29 -3.71 -2.35
N TYR A 132 -6.59 -4.13 -3.41
CA TYR A 132 -5.30 -4.80 -3.31
C TYR A 132 -4.21 -3.78 -3.64
N ALA A 133 -3.37 -3.44 -2.67
CA ALA A 133 -2.14 -2.73 -2.96
C ALA A 133 -1.16 -3.72 -3.58
N GLU A 134 -0.84 -3.54 -4.85
CA GLU A 134 0.34 -4.17 -5.39
C GLU A 134 1.52 -3.25 -5.04
N PHE A 135 2.29 -3.66 -4.02
CA PHE A 135 3.44 -2.92 -3.56
C PHE A 135 4.59 -3.12 -4.55
N ASP A 136 5.08 -2.03 -5.15
CA ASP A 136 6.30 -2.05 -5.94
C ASP A 136 7.45 -1.70 -4.99
N GLU A 137 8.21 -2.72 -4.56
CA GLU A 137 9.36 -2.56 -3.65
C GLU A 137 10.37 -1.51 -4.15
N THR A 138 10.39 -1.23 -5.46
CA THR A 138 11.32 -0.26 -6.08
C THR A 138 11.06 1.21 -5.70
N THR A 139 9.89 1.55 -5.16
CA THR A 139 9.59 2.93 -4.77
C THR A 139 10.12 3.32 -3.38
N ASN A 140 10.36 2.34 -2.50
CA ASN A 140 10.96 2.59 -1.19
C ASN A 140 12.48 2.82 -1.24
N GLU A 141 13.17 2.35 -2.28
CA GLU A 141 14.58 2.72 -2.51
C GLU A 141 14.72 4.19 -2.93
N LYS A 142 13.72 4.77 -3.59
CA LYS A 142 13.77 6.19 -3.99
C LYS A 142 13.61 7.18 -2.83
N ILE A 143 13.16 6.74 -1.66
CA ILE A 143 12.95 7.62 -0.49
C ILE A 143 14.00 7.40 0.62
N LYS A 144 14.83 6.34 0.52
CA LYS A 144 15.97 6.08 1.42
C LYS A 144 17.33 6.55 0.88
N GLY A 145 17.36 7.44 -0.10
CA GLY A 145 18.60 7.87 -0.78
C GLY A 145 18.84 9.38 -0.81
N HIS A 146 18.72 10.10 0.30
CA HIS A 146 19.53 11.32 0.43
C HIS A 146 20.93 10.94 0.92
N SER A 147 21.92 11.28 0.10
CA SER A 147 23.37 11.23 0.35
C SER A 147 24.14 10.01 -0.19
N CYS A 148 24.53 10.06 -1.47
CA CYS A 148 25.95 9.97 -1.81
C CYS A 148 26.21 10.50 -3.24
N SER A 149 26.22 11.83 -3.40
CA SER A 149 26.65 12.45 -4.66
C SER A 149 28.18 12.50 -4.83
N SER A 150 28.92 11.65 -4.10
CA SER A 150 30.39 11.69 -4.03
C SER A 150 31.07 10.33 -4.08
N CYS A 151 30.43 9.29 -4.64
CA CYS A 151 31.08 7.98 -4.86
C CYS A 151 31.71 7.81 -6.25
N LEU A 152 31.84 8.88 -7.04
CA LEU A 152 32.42 8.80 -8.39
C LEU A 152 33.59 9.78 -8.56
N ASN A 153 34.66 9.64 -7.76
CA ASN A 153 35.94 10.31 -8.06
C ASN A 153 37.20 9.70 -7.42
N ILE A 154 37.13 8.57 -6.72
CA ILE A 154 38.33 7.99 -6.09
C ILE A 154 39.25 7.30 -7.11
N HIS A 155 38.73 6.88 -8.27
CA HIS A 155 39.56 6.20 -9.30
C HIS A 155 40.41 7.14 -10.16
N ALA A 156 40.04 8.42 -10.30
CA ALA A 156 40.81 9.35 -11.15
C ALA A 156 42.14 9.76 -10.50
N TRP A 157 42.14 10.05 -9.19
CA TRP A 157 43.35 10.47 -8.48
C TRP A 157 44.40 9.37 -8.37
N VAL A 158 43.98 8.11 -8.24
CA VAL A 158 44.91 6.96 -8.22
C VAL A 158 45.63 6.82 -9.56
N LEU A 159 44.91 6.98 -10.68
CA LEU A 159 45.52 6.91 -12.01
C LEU A 159 46.49 8.08 -12.26
N ILE A 160 46.16 9.29 -11.80
CA ILE A 160 47.06 10.45 -11.89
C ILE A 160 48.32 10.24 -11.05
N LEU A 161 48.20 9.71 -9.83
CA LEU A 161 49.34 9.43 -8.97
C LEU A 161 50.26 8.36 -9.58
N ILE A 162 49.69 7.30 -10.14
CA ILE A 162 50.48 6.27 -10.84
C ILE A 162 51.22 6.88 -12.03
N GLY A 163 50.54 7.71 -12.84
CA GLY A 163 51.15 8.40 -13.98
C GLY A 163 52.32 9.31 -13.58
N LEU A 164 52.17 10.08 -12.50
CA LEU A 164 53.22 10.96 -11.99
C LEU A 164 54.43 10.18 -11.46
N ILE A 165 54.20 9.08 -10.74
CA ILE A 165 55.30 8.24 -10.24
C ILE A 165 56.07 7.61 -11.42
N SER A 166 55.36 7.08 -12.43
CA SER A 166 56.00 6.52 -13.62
C SER A 166 56.84 7.56 -14.38
N LEU A 167 56.34 8.80 -14.51
CA LEU A 167 57.09 9.88 -15.18
C LEU A 167 58.37 10.25 -14.40
N LEU A 168 58.29 10.33 -13.06
CA LEU A 168 59.45 10.64 -12.22
C LEU A 168 60.54 9.56 -12.29
N VAL A 169 60.16 8.29 -12.37
CA VAL A 169 61.11 7.19 -12.54
C VAL A 169 61.81 7.27 -13.90
N ILE A 170 61.08 7.56 -14.98
CA ILE A 170 61.66 7.71 -16.32
C ILE A 170 62.63 8.91 -16.39
N LEU A 171 62.26 10.05 -15.78
CA LEU A 171 63.12 11.24 -15.73
C LEU A 171 64.38 11.06 -14.87
N ARG A 172 64.38 10.14 -13.91
CA ARG A 172 65.56 9.80 -13.09
C ARG A 172 66.49 8.78 -13.75
N LEU A 173 65.99 8.02 -14.72
CA LEU A 173 66.75 7.00 -15.47
C LEU A 173 67.39 7.54 -16.76
N ARG A 174 67.18 8.82 -17.07
CA ARG A 174 67.75 9.53 -18.22
C ARG A 174 68.66 10.64 -17.73
#